data_AF-A0A842MW75-F1
#
_entry.id   AF-A0A842MW75-F1
#
_cell.length_a   1.000
_cell.length_b   1.000
_cell.length_c   1.000
_cell.angle_alpha   90.00
_cell.angle_beta   90.00
_cell.angle_gamma   90.00
#
_symmetry.space_group_name_H-M   'P 1'
#
loop_
_entity.id
_entity.type
_entity.pdbx_description
1 polymer ?
#
loop_
_entity_poly.entity_id
_entity_poly.type
_entity_poly.pdbx_seq_one_letter_code
_entity_poly.pdbx_strand_id
1 'polypeptide(L)' 'PEQLWIDPDCGLKTRSREEAVAKLKNMVEAVKRIRADLSGGR' A
#
# COMPACT_ATOMS: atom_id res chain seq x y z
N PRO A 1 -15.45 -2.46 1.00
CA PRO A 1 -13.96 -2.30 0.89
C PRO A 1 -13.26 -3.39 0.05
N GLU A 2 -13.96 -4.49 -0.20
CA GLU A 2 -13.44 -5.79 -0.60
C GLU A 2 -13.07 -5.83 -2.10
N GLN A 3 -13.54 -4.86 -2.87
CA GLN A 3 -13.29 -4.73 -4.30
C GLN A 3 -12.17 -3.73 -4.65
N LEU A 4 -11.57 -3.08 -3.65
CA LEU A 4 -10.49 -2.09 -3.87
C LEU A 4 -9.11 -2.74 -3.71
N TRP A 5 -8.28 -2.58 -4.74
CA TRP A 5 -6.87 -2.97 -4.74
C TRP A 5 -6.00 -1.73 -4.60
N ILE A 6 -4.88 -1.90 -3.91
CA ILE A 6 -3.91 -0.82 -3.69
C ILE A 6 -2.58 -1.26 -4.30
N ASP A 7 -2.22 -0.58 -5.38
CA ASP A 7 -1.02 -0.83 -6.18
C ASP A 7 -0.48 0.51 -6.71
N PRO A 8 0.80 0.59 -7.10
CA PRO A 8 1.36 1.83 -7.63
C PRO A 8 0.83 2.14 -9.03
N ASP A 9 0.71 3.43 -9.37
CA ASP A 9 0.18 3.90 -10.66
C ASP A 9 0.81 3.23 -11.90
N CYS A 10 2.09 2.86 -11.85
CA CYS A 10 2.78 2.13 -12.91
C CYS A 10 3.97 1.33 -12.37
N GLY A 11 4.61 0.54 -13.25
CA GLY A 11 5.81 -0.22 -12.92
C GLY A 11 6.98 0.64 -12.41
N LEU A 12 7.75 0.11 -11.47
CA LEU A 12 8.83 0.83 -10.78
C LEU A 12 10.19 0.79 -11.50
N LYS A 13 10.22 0.47 -12.80
CA LYS A 13 11.45 0.27 -13.60
C LYS A 13 12.40 1.48 -13.55
N THR A 14 11.86 2.68 -13.36
CA THR A 14 12.60 3.95 -13.34
C THR A 14 12.97 4.43 -11.94
N ARG A 15 12.74 3.62 -10.90
CA ARG A 15 13.11 3.90 -9.51
C ARG A 15 14.31 3.08 -9.11
N SER A 16 15.11 3.60 -8.17
CA SER A 16 16.09 2.77 -7.49
C SER A 16 15.38 1.69 -6.66
N ARG A 17 16.11 0.63 -6.31
CA ARG A 17 15.57 -0.45 -5.50
C ARG A 17 15.19 0.04 -4.11
N GLU A 18 16.01 0.91 -3.53
CA GLU A 18 15.85 1.49 -2.20
C GLU A 18 14.56 2.31 -2.14
N GLU A 19 14.34 3.19 -3.12
CA GLU A 19 13.12 3.99 -3.24
C GLU A 19 11.88 3.13 -3.47
N ALA A 20 11.97 2.14 -4.37
CA ALA A 20 10.86 1.24 -4.66
C ALA A 20 10.43 0.48 -3.40
N VAL A 21 11.39 -0.07 -2.65
CA VAL A 21 11.11 -0.79 -1.40
C VAL A 21 10.53 0.16 -0.34
N ALA A 22 11.07 1.37 -0.18
CA ALA A 22 10.55 2.35 0.77
C ALA A 22 9.09 2.75 0.44
N LYS A 23 8.81 3.05 -0.83
CA LYS A 23 7.45 3.38 -1.30
C LYS A 23 6.47 2.24 -1.03
N LEU A 24 6.83 1.01 -1.39
CA LEU A 24 5.97 -0.16 -1.21
C LEU A 24 5.73 -0.47 0.28
N LYS A 25 6.75 -0.31 1.14
CA LYS A 25 6.59 -0.44 2.60
C LYS A 25 5.54 0.54 3.13
N ASN A 26 5.61 1.80 2.72
CA ASN A 26 4.64 2.82 3.16
C ASN A 26 3.22 2.48 2.69
N MET A 27 3.04 2.02 1.45
CA MET A 27 1.72 1.61 0.93
C MET A 27 1.13 0.46 1.74
N VAL A 28 1.94 -0.58 2.02
CA VAL A 28 1.50 -1.73 2.82
C VAL A 28 1.13 -1.31 4.26
N GLU A 29 1.93 -0.45 4.89
CA GLU A 29 1.65 0.04 6.25
C GLU A 29 0.36 0.87 6.30
N ALA A 30 0.11 1.73 5.31
CA ALA A 30 -1.15 2.47 5.21
C ALA A 30 -2.36 1.53 5.10
N VAL A 31 -2.26 0.51 4.24
CA VAL A 31 -3.33 -0.49 4.07
C VAL A 31 -3.58 -1.26 5.36
N LYS A 32 -2.54 -1.66 6.11
CA LYS A 32 -2.70 -2.35 7.40
C LYS A 32 -3.49 -1.50 8.40
N ARG A 33 -3.17 -0.20 8.50
CA ARG A 33 -3.85 0.73 9.41
C ARG A 33 -5.34 0.83 9.07
N ILE A 34 -5.66 1.12 7.81
CA ILE A 34 -7.05 1.24 7.35
C ILE A 34 -7.82 -0.07 7.55
N ARG A 35 -7.21 -1.22 7.25
CA ARG A 35 -7.84 -2.53 7.48
C ARG A 35 -8.11 -2.79 8.97
N ALA A 36 -7.21 -2.38 9.86
CA ALA A 36 -7.43 -2.48 11.29
C ALA A 36 -8.61 -1.61 11.73
N ASP A 37 -8.69 -0.36 11.26
CA ASP A 37 -9.78 0.56 11.58
C ASP A 37 -11.14 0.02 11.08
N LEU A 38 -11.18 -0.51 9.86
CA LEU A 38 -12.39 -1.12 9.27
C LEU A 38 -12.81 -2.43 9.95
N SER A 39 -11.89 -3.14 10.61
CA SER A 39 -12.22 -4.36 11.36
C SER A 39 -12.83 -4.08 12.74
N GLY A 40 -12.55 -2.89 13.31
CA GLY A 40 -13.06 -2.45 14.62
C GLY A 40 -14.36 -1.63 14.56
N GLY A 41 -14.67 -1.02 13.42
CA GLY A 41 -15.92 -0.30 13.19
C GLY A 41 -16.85 -1.11 12.29
N ARG A 42 -17.92 -1.64 12.85
CA ARG A 42 -19.08 -2.11 12.09
C ARG A 42 -19.92 -0.93 11.63
#